data_AF-A0A9W2WWE1-F1
#
_entry.id   AF-A0A9W2WWE1-F1
#
_cell.length_a   1.000
_cell.length_b   1.000
_cell.length_c   1.000
_cell.angle_alpha   90.00
_cell.angle_beta   90.00
_cell.angle_gamma   90.00
#
_symmetry.space_group_name_H-M   'P 1'
#
loop_
_entity.id
_entity.type
_entity.pdbx_description
1 polymer ?
#
loop_
_entity_poly.entity_id
_entity_poly.type
_entity_poly.pdbx_seq_one_letter_code
_entity_poly.pdbx_strand_id
1 'polypeptide(L)'
;MAGHTGQKYTDLWKHQVMRENFSVIRPQIVENFVQRLLENYQDGGLEITFRKDHLEACLLSLGCDVMARERSNFESYSMCYEHVLEHARQKLCQKEQELDIIRRGHSPPEDKAGQIAELSHNMIMEVTALRTRLMDLEEETLDLKKQIRKEVQEEYEALVQALFVTCLHIKAQLLKELDHRVTQEALHRQQLDLMKIASMEKLLEDVEQQEQHLQLLTEEAKRASKLGQLQQKKIQGELRQW
;
A
#
# COMPACT_ATOMS: atom_id res chain seq x y z
N MET A 1 4.10 35.35 -32.65
CA MET A 1 3.39 36.27 -33.56
C MET A 1 2.66 35.42 -34.59
N ALA A 2 1.37 35.48 -34.85
CA ALA A 2 0.26 36.32 -34.43
C ALA A 2 -0.96 35.38 -34.30
N GLY A 3 -1.81 35.53 -33.30
CA GLY A 3 -3.02 36.34 -33.48
C GLY A 3 -4.24 35.43 -33.65
N HIS A 4 -4.67 34.79 -32.56
CA HIS A 4 -6.06 34.37 -32.43
C HIS A 4 -6.92 35.63 -32.40
N THR A 5 -7.63 35.91 -33.48
CA THR A 5 -8.76 36.85 -33.44
C THR A 5 -10.02 36.07 -33.74
N GLY A 6 -10.77 35.83 -32.67
CA GLY A 6 -12.07 35.20 -32.71
C GLY A 6 -12.97 35.88 -33.73
N GLN A 7 -13.34 35.12 -34.74
CA GLN A 7 -14.51 35.42 -35.54
C GLN A 7 -15.70 35.27 -34.59
N LYS A 8 -16.19 36.38 -34.05
CA LYS A 8 -17.39 36.38 -33.21
C LYS A 8 -18.51 35.76 -34.04
N TYR A 9 -19.13 34.72 -33.51
CA TYR A 9 -20.29 34.01 -34.06
C TYR A 9 -21.46 34.95 -34.49
N THR A 10 -21.43 36.22 -34.06
CA THR A 10 -22.40 37.26 -34.38
C THR A 10 -22.29 37.84 -35.80
N ASP A 11 -21.22 37.59 -36.54
CA ASP A 11 -20.99 38.24 -37.85
C ASP A 11 -21.45 37.43 -39.08
N LEU A 12 -21.93 36.18 -38.91
CA LEU A 12 -22.43 35.36 -40.03
C LEU A 12 -23.68 35.96 -40.70
N TRP A 13 -24.50 36.71 -39.96
CA TRP A 13 -25.67 37.42 -40.51
C TRP A 13 -25.28 38.64 -41.36
N LYS A 14 -24.04 39.12 -41.26
CA LYS A 14 -23.54 40.29 -41.99
C LYS A 14 -23.09 39.96 -43.41
N HIS A 15 -22.96 38.68 -43.76
CA HIS A 15 -22.65 38.30 -45.14
C HIS A 15 -23.90 38.30 -46.01
N GLN A 16 -24.16 39.46 -46.63
CA GLN A 16 -24.63 39.60 -48.01
C GLN A 16 -25.88 38.79 -48.42
N VAL A 17 -26.89 38.63 -47.56
CA VAL A 17 -28.19 38.03 -47.95
C VAL A 17 -29.28 39.08 -48.22
N MET A 18 -29.17 40.29 -47.66
CA MET A 18 -30.14 41.36 -47.88
C MET A 18 -29.53 42.45 -48.76
N ARG A 19 -29.44 42.19 -50.07
CA ARG A 19 -29.21 43.23 -51.09
C ARG A 19 -30.54 43.74 -51.67
N GLU A 20 -31.62 43.63 -50.91
CA GLU A 20 -32.83 44.40 -51.15
C GLU A 20 -32.68 45.67 -50.32
N ASN A 21 -32.35 46.77 -50.99
CA ASN A 21 -32.25 48.08 -50.36
C ASN A 21 -33.61 48.40 -49.74
N PHE A 22 -33.76 48.17 -48.44
CA PHE A 22 -34.92 48.57 -47.65
C PHE A 22 -34.90 50.10 -47.52
N SER A 23 -35.23 50.80 -48.60
CA SER A 23 -35.47 52.24 -48.56
C SER A 23 -36.94 52.46 -48.24
N VAL A 24 -37.29 52.55 -46.96
CA VAL A 24 -38.60 53.07 -46.57
C VAL A 24 -38.59 54.56 -46.91
N ILE A 25 -39.16 54.91 -48.07
CA ILE A 25 -39.30 56.30 -48.50
C ILE A 25 -40.23 56.98 -47.49
N ARG A 26 -39.81 58.13 -46.94
CA ARG A 26 -40.63 58.91 -46.01
C ARG A 26 -41.94 59.30 -46.72
N PRO A 27 -43.10 58.85 -46.22
CA PRO A 27 -44.38 59.26 -46.78
C PRO A 27 -44.62 60.75 -46.54
N GLN A 28 -45.07 61.47 -47.57
CA GLN A 28 -45.39 62.92 -47.48
C GLN A 28 -46.85 63.17 -47.05
N ILE A 29 -47.34 62.37 -46.10
CA ILE A 29 -48.76 62.37 -45.71
C ILE A 29 -49.14 63.70 -45.05
N VAL A 30 -48.29 64.19 -44.16
CA VAL A 30 -48.53 65.43 -43.42
C VAL A 30 -48.46 66.62 -44.36
N GLU A 31 -47.46 66.64 -45.24
CA GLU A 31 -47.25 67.69 -46.23
C GLU A 31 -48.45 67.78 -47.20
N ASN A 32 -48.91 66.64 -47.72
CA ASN A 32 -50.06 66.57 -48.62
C ASN A 32 -51.38 66.94 -47.92
N PHE A 33 -51.52 66.64 -46.62
CA PHE A 33 -52.68 67.04 -45.84
C PHE A 33 -52.70 68.55 -45.59
N VAL A 34 -51.59 69.12 -45.12
CA VAL A 34 -51.47 70.56 -44.87
C VAL A 34 -51.72 71.35 -46.15
N GLN A 35 -51.16 70.90 -47.28
CA GLN A 35 -51.39 71.52 -48.58
C GLN A 35 -52.89 71.56 -48.92
N ARG A 36 -53.60 70.42 -48.84
CA ARG A 36 -55.04 70.35 -49.15
C ARG A 36 -55.92 71.09 -48.17
N LEU A 37 -55.56 71.09 -46.89
CA LEU A 37 -56.31 71.83 -45.87
C LEU A 37 -56.31 73.33 -46.19
N LEU A 38 -55.15 73.86 -46.60
CA LEU A 38 -54.93 75.27 -46.92
C LEU A 38 -55.40 75.68 -48.33
N GLU A 39 -56.01 74.80 -49.13
CA GLU A 39 -56.52 75.18 -50.46
C GLU A 39 -57.80 76.03 -50.39
N ASN A 40 -58.66 75.83 -49.38
CA ASN A 40 -59.97 76.48 -49.27
C ASN A 40 -60.23 77.10 -47.88
N TYR A 41 -59.21 77.72 -47.28
CA TYR A 41 -59.34 78.41 -45.99
C TYR A 41 -59.87 79.84 -46.14
N GLN A 42 -60.50 80.34 -45.08
CA GLN A 42 -60.85 81.75 -44.95
C GLN A 42 -59.98 82.39 -43.87
N ASP A 43 -59.31 83.48 -44.23
CA ASP A 43 -58.44 84.25 -43.34
C ASP A 43 -59.20 85.43 -42.71
N GLY A 44 -59.49 85.33 -41.41
CA GLY A 44 -60.11 86.38 -40.61
C GLY A 44 -59.11 87.26 -39.87
N GLY A 45 -57.81 87.14 -40.15
CA GLY A 45 -56.72 87.90 -39.51
C GLY A 45 -56.26 87.33 -38.16
N LEU A 46 -57.17 87.15 -37.20
CA LEU A 46 -56.86 86.54 -35.89
C LEU A 46 -57.13 85.02 -35.87
N GLU A 47 -58.00 84.52 -36.75
CA GLU A 47 -58.41 83.12 -36.80
C GLU A 47 -58.58 82.66 -38.26
N ILE A 48 -58.27 81.38 -38.50
CA ILE A 48 -58.52 80.70 -39.78
C ILE A 48 -59.76 79.84 -39.63
N THR A 49 -60.69 79.95 -40.58
CA THR A 49 -61.91 79.12 -40.59
C THR A 49 -61.98 78.23 -41.83
N PHE A 50 -62.57 77.05 -41.65
CA PHE A 50 -62.76 76.07 -42.70
C PHE A 50 -64.23 75.72 -42.81
N ARG A 51 -64.69 75.52 -44.05
CA ARG A 51 -65.99 74.90 -44.27
C ARG A 51 -65.98 73.47 -43.77
N LYS A 52 -67.06 73.06 -43.10
CA LYS A 52 -67.22 71.71 -42.57
C LYS A 52 -67.00 70.63 -43.64
N ASP A 53 -67.67 70.76 -44.79
CA ASP A 53 -67.56 69.76 -45.87
C ASP A 53 -66.12 69.61 -46.42
N HIS A 54 -65.37 70.73 -46.50
CA HIS A 54 -63.98 70.74 -46.95
C HIS A 54 -63.07 70.04 -45.93
N LEU A 55 -63.23 70.38 -44.65
CA LEU A 55 -62.48 69.74 -43.57
C LEU A 55 -62.75 68.23 -43.51
N GLU A 56 -64.02 67.82 -43.65
CA GLU A 56 -64.40 66.40 -43.71
C GLU A 56 -63.75 65.68 -44.90
N ALA A 57 -63.70 66.30 -46.07
CA ALA A 57 -63.01 65.74 -47.24
C ALA A 57 -61.50 65.63 -47.04
N CYS A 58 -60.84 66.64 -46.44
CA CYS A 58 -59.42 66.59 -46.12
C CYS A 58 -59.09 65.48 -45.11
N LEU A 59 -59.92 65.31 -44.06
CA LEU A 59 -59.75 64.25 -43.06
C LEU A 59 -60.00 62.87 -43.64
N LEU A 60 -61.01 62.71 -44.50
CA LEU A 60 -61.25 61.45 -45.22
C LEU A 60 -60.03 61.06 -46.05
N SER A 61 -59.48 62.01 -46.81
CA SER A 61 -58.31 61.71 -47.62
C SER A 61 -57.05 61.43 -46.80
N LEU A 62 -56.85 62.13 -45.68
CA LEU A 62 -55.76 61.81 -44.75
C LEU A 62 -55.90 60.37 -44.24
N GLY A 63 -57.13 59.96 -43.89
CA GLY A 63 -57.43 58.58 -43.51
C GLY A 63 -57.06 57.58 -44.61
N CYS A 64 -57.39 57.87 -45.88
CA CYS A 64 -57.00 57.04 -47.01
C CYS A 64 -55.48 56.94 -47.18
N ASP A 65 -54.74 58.04 -47.07
CA ASP A 65 -53.29 58.07 -47.24
C ASP A 65 -52.57 57.31 -46.11
N VAL A 66 -53.04 57.46 -44.87
CA VAL A 66 -52.54 56.69 -43.72
C VAL A 66 -52.80 55.20 -43.95
N MET A 67 -54.01 54.81 -44.36
CA MET A 67 -54.33 53.39 -44.61
C MET A 67 -53.52 52.80 -45.78
N ALA A 68 -53.28 53.56 -46.84
CA ALA A 68 -52.44 53.14 -47.96
C ALA A 68 -50.98 52.90 -47.51
N ARG A 69 -50.47 53.76 -46.63
CA ARG A 69 -49.14 53.64 -46.02
C ARG A 69 -49.05 52.50 -45.01
N GLU A 70 -50.08 52.24 -44.21
CA GLU A 70 -50.16 51.06 -43.33
C GLU A 70 -50.13 49.77 -44.17
N ARG A 71 -50.92 49.73 -45.24
CA ARG A 71 -50.96 48.59 -46.17
C ARG A 71 -49.61 48.34 -46.82
N SER A 72 -48.98 49.37 -47.40
CA SER A 72 -47.67 49.24 -48.04
C SER A 72 -46.58 48.80 -47.07
N ASN A 73 -46.60 49.31 -45.83
CA ASN A 73 -45.67 48.86 -44.79
C ASN A 73 -45.89 47.39 -44.45
N PHE A 74 -47.15 46.97 -44.25
CA PHE A 74 -47.47 45.57 -43.96
C PHE A 74 -46.97 44.64 -45.08
N GLU A 75 -47.26 44.97 -46.34
CA GLU A 75 -46.81 44.19 -47.50
C GLU A 75 -45.28 44.10 -47.57
N SER A 76 -44.58 45.21 -47.33
CA SER A 76 -43.10 45.25 -47.32
C SER A 76 -42.50 44.39 -46.21
N TYR A 77 -43.02 44.50 -44.98
CA TYR A 77 -42.54 43.69 -43.86
C TYR A 77 -42.90 42.21 -44.05
N SER A 78 -44.12 41.91 -44.51
CA SER A 78 -44.56 40.53 -44.76
C SER A 78 -43.64 39.85 -45.77
N MET A 79 -43.38 40.50 -46.90
CA MET A 79 -42.48 39.98 -47.94
C MET A 79 -41.06 39.73 -47.39
N CYS A 80 -40.52 40.67 -46.61
CA CYS A 80 -39.20 40.52 -46.01
C CYS A 80 -39.12 39.31 -45.06
N TYR A 81 -40.12 39.15 -44.19
CA TYR A 81 -40.17 38.01 -43.27
C TYR A 81 -40.37 36.69 -44.01
N GLU A 82 -41.21 36.66 -45.05
CA GLU A 82 -41.39 35.50 -45.91
C GLU A 82 -40.07 35.09 -46.58
N HIS A 83 -39.32 36.03 -47.15
CA HIS A 83 -38.01 35.76 -47.77
C HIS A 83 -37.00 35.22 -46.76
N VAL A 84 -36.92 35.79 -45.55
CA VAL A 84 -36.02 35.30 -44.49
C VAL A 84 -36.39 33.89 -44.06
N LEU A 85 -37.68 33.61 -43.86
CA LEU A 85 -38.18 32.31 -43.46
C LEU A 85 -37.91 31.26 -44.54
N GLU A 86 -38.17 31.58 -45.80
CA GLU A 86 -37.98 30.65 -46.91
C GLU A 86 -36.51 30.29 -47.11
N HIS A 87 -35.62 31.28 -47.03
CA HIS A 87 -34.18 31.04 -47.06
C HIS A 87 -33.71 30.17 -45.87
N ALA A 88 -34.25 30.37 -44.67
CA ALA A 88 -33.93 29.53 -43.51
C ALA A 88 -34.40 28.08 -43.71
N ARG A 89 -35.61 27.88 -44.26
CA ARG A 89 -36.13 26.55 -44.61
C ARG A 89 -35.28 25.85 -45.64
N GLN A 90 -34.88 26.54 -46.71
CA GLN A 90 -34.02 25.98 -47.75
C GLN A 90 -32.68 25.52 -47.18
N LYS A 91 -32.04 26.34 -46.33
CA LYS A 91 -30.78 25.97 -45.66
C LYS A 91 -30.95 24.78 -44.72
N LEU A 92 -32.08 24.71 -44.00
CA LEU A 92 -32.37 23.58 -43.12
C LEU A 92 -32.53 22.29 -43.93
N CYS A 93 -33.36 22.30 -44.98
CA CYS A 93 -33.53 21.16 -45.88
C CYS A 93 -32.19 20.70 -46.49
N GLN A 94 -31.34 21.64 -46.91
CA GLN A 94 -30.01 21.31 -47.42
C GLN A 94 -29.16 20.58 -46.36
N LYS A 95 -29.16 21.06 -45.12
CA LYS A 95 -28.42 20.44 -44.01
C LYS A 95 -28.98 19.08 -43.62
N GLU A 96 -30.30 18.91 -43.64
CA GLU A 96 -30.94 17.62 -43.40
C GLU A 96 -30.57 16.60 -44.47
N GLN A 97 -30.51 17.01 -45.75
CA GLN A 97 -30.04 16.16 -46.83
C GLN A 97 -28.56 15.80 -46.70
N GLU A 98 -27.69 16.75 -46.33
CA GLU A 98 -26.28 16.47 -46.03
C GLU A 98 -26.15 15.44 -44.89
N LEU A 99 -26.93 15.60 -43.81
CA LEU A 99 -26.97 14.65 -42.71
C LEU A 99 -27.48 13.27 -43.13
N ASP A 100 -28.49 13.22 -43.99
CA ASP A 100 -29.05 11.98 -44.52
C ASP A 100 -28.04 11.25 -45.44
N ILE A 101 -27.26 12.01 -46.25
CA ILE A 101 -26.16 11.45 -47.03
C ILE A 101 -25.05 10.92 -46.13
N ILE A 102 -24.69 11.64 -45.06
CA ILE A 102 -23.71 11.15 -44.08
C ILE A 102 -24.24 9.88 -43.39
N ARG A 103 -25.52 9.87 -42.98
CA ARG A 103 -26.17 8.72 -42.36
C ARG A 103 -26.30 7.52 -43.29
N ARG A 104 -26.48 7.73 -44.60
CA ARG A 104 -26.50 6.65 -45.61
C ARG A 104 -25.10 6.24 -46.08
N GLY A 105 -24.12 7.15 -46.03
CA GLY A 105 -22.71 6.89 -46.33
C GLY A 105 -22.01 6.12 -45.21
N HIS A 106 -22.51 6.27 -43.98
CA HIS A 106 -22.43 5.21 -42.99
C HIS A 106 -23.40 4.10 -43.44
N SER A 107 -22.90 2.89 -43.67
CA SER A 107 -23.73 1.68 -43.60
C SER A 107 -24.52 1.70 -42.25
N PRO A 108 -25.59 0.88 -42.07
CA PRO A 108 -26.17 0.70 -40.73
C PRO A 108 -25.00 0.50 -39.77
N PRO A 109 -25.01 1.01 -38.52
CA PRO A 109 -23.90 0.78 -37.62
C PRO A 109 -23.78 -0.73 -37.45
N GLU A 110 -22.94 -1.34 -38.28
CA GLU A 110 -22.51 -2.72 -38.19
C GLU A 110 -21.66 -2.71 -36.96
N ASP A 111 -22.34 -2.81 -35.81
CA ASP A 111 -21.87 -3.44 -34.60
C ASP A 111 -20.48 -3.00 -34.09
N LYS A 112 -19.91 -1.89 -34.55
CA LYS A 112 -18.58 -1.43 -34.13
C LYS A 112 -18.60 -0.99 -32.68
N ALA A 113 -19.69 -0.34 -32.26
CA ALA A 113 -19.91 0.01 -30.86
C ALA A 113 -20.14 -1.25 -30.00
N GLY A 114 -20.87 -2.26 -30.52
CA GLY A 114 -21.08 -3.53 -29.86
C GLY A 114 -19.79 -4.33 -29.71
N GLN A 115 -19.01 -4.45 -30.78
CA GLN A 115 -17.68 -5.08 -30.81
C GLN A 115 -16.69 -4.39 -29.85
N ILE A 116 -16.68 -3.06 -29.78
CA ILE A 116 -15.84 -2.33 -28.82
C ILE A 116 -16.30 -2.60 -27.38
N ALA A 117 -17.61 -2.64 -27.13
CA ALA A 117 -18.16 -2.94 -25.80
C ALA A 117 -17.86 -4.39 -25.38
N GLU A 118 -17.99 -5.36 -26.29
CA GLU A 118 -17.66 -6.76 -26.08
C GLU A 118 -16.17 -6.96 -25.82
N LEU A 119 -15.29 -6.35 -26.63
CA LEU A 119 -13.86 -6.38 -26.40
C LEU A 119 -13.48 -5.77 -25.05
N SER A 120 -14.08 -4.62 -24.70
CA SER A 120 -13.86 -3.96 -23.41
C SER A 120 -14.31 -4.83 -22.24
N HIS A 121 -15.47 -5.50 -22.38
CA HIS A 121 -15.98 -6.42 -21.38
C HIS A 121 -15.05 -7.62 -21.19
N ASN A 122 -14.60 -8.24 -22.28
CA ASN A 122 -13.66 -9.37 -22.25
C ASN A 122 -12.34 -8.98 -21.57
N MET A 123 -11.77 -7.82 -21.93
CA MET A 123 -10.56 -7.31 -21.28
C MET A 123 -10.76 -7.06 -19.78
N ILE A 124 -11.90 -6.51 -19.37
CA ILE A 124 -12.23 -6.30 -17.95
C ILE A 124 -12.34 -7.64 -17.22
N MET A 125 -12.96 -8.66 -17.83
CA MET A 125 -13.05 -9.99 -17.26
C MET A 125 -11.66 -10.63 -17.08
N GLU A 126 -10.79 -10.57 -18.10
CA GLU A 126 -9.43 -11.08 -18.02
C GLU A 126 -8.61 -10.36 -16.94
N VAL A 127 -8.67 -9.02 -16.91
CA VAL A 127 -8.00 -8.22 -15.88
C VAL A 127 -8.53 -8.58 -14.49
N THR A 128 -9.83 -8.82 -14.36
CA THR A 128 -10.42 -9.23 -13.08
C THR A 128 -9.96 -10.62 -12.66
N ALA A 129 -9.94 -11.59 -13.58
CA ALA A 129 -9.46 -12.95 -13.31
C ALA A 129 -7.96 -12.96 -12.93
N LEU A 130 -7.13 -12.16 -13.62
CA LEU A 130 -5.72 -11.99 -13.30
C LEU A 130 -5.52 -11.34 -11.94
N ARG A 131 -6.33 -10.34 -11.58
CA ARG A 131 -6.28 -9.70 -10.25
C ARG A 131 -6.66 -10.67 -9.13
N THR A 132 -7.70 -11.48 -9.32
CA THR A 132 -8.07 -12.51 -8.34
C THR A 132 -6.94 -13.51 -8.17
N ARG A 133 -6.39 -14.03 -9.27
CA ARG A 133 -5.29 -15.01 -9.20
C ARG A 133 -4.02 -14.43 -8.55
N LEU A 134 -3.73 -13.16 -8.78
CA LEU A 134 -2.61 -12.48 -8.14
C LEU A 134 -2.82 -12.37 -6.62
N MET A 135 -4.04 -12.01 -6.19
CA MET A 135 -4.39 -11.94 -4.78
C MET A 135 -4.27 -13.30 -4.08
N ASP A 136 -4.76 -14.38 -4.72
CA ASP A 136 -4.64 -15.74 -4.19
C ASP A 136 -3.16 -16.15 -4.02
N LEU A 137 -2.31 -15.86 -5.02
CA LEU A 137 -0.86 -16.14 -4.96
C LEU A 137 -0.13 -15.30 -3.90
N GLU A 138 -0.53 -14.04 -3.69
CA GLU A 138 0.02 -13.19 -2.64
C GLU A 138 -0.35 -13.73 -1.24
N GLU A 139 -1.57 -14.26 -1.06
CA GLU A 139 -2.02 -14.92 0.16
C GLU A 139 -1.24 -16.22 0.41
N GLU A 140 -1.13 -17.11 -0.58
CA GLU A 140 -0.33 -18.33 -0.51
C GLU A 140 1.13 -18.03 -0.15
N THR A 141 1.72 -16.99 -0.76
CA THR A 141 3.10 -16.56 -0.47
C THR A 141 3.25 -16.11 0.98
N LEU A 142 2.28 -15.35 1.50
CA LEU A 142 2.28 -14.89 2.89
C LEU A 142 2.21 -16.08 3.85
N ASP A 143 1.36 -17.06 3.56
CA ASP A 143 1.17 -18.23 4.39
C ASP A 143 2.35 -19.19 4.36
N LEU A 144 2.94 -19.44 3.18
CA LEU A 144 4.20 -20.17 3.06
C LEU A 144 5.32 -19.49 3.86
N LYS A 145 5.41 -18.15 3.81
CA LYS A 145 6.40 -17.41 4.59
C LYS A 145 6.16 -17.54 6.10
N LYS A 146 4.91 -17.63 6.56
CA LYS A 146 4.59 -17.90 7.97
C LYS A 146 4.98 -19.33 8.34
N GLN A 147 4.67 -20.29 7.49
CA GLN A 147 4.95 -21.70 7.70
C GLN A 147 6.46 -21.97 7.79
N ILE A 148 7.27 -21.46 6.85
CA ILE A 148 8.74 -21.59 6.89
C ILE A 148 9.31 -21.00 8.18
N ARG A 149 8.83 -19.81 8.61
CA ARG A 149 9.29 -19.22 9.88
C ARG A 149 8.97 -20.11 11.08
N LYS A 150 7.81 -20.76 11.07
CA LYS A 150 7.39 -21.68 12.12
C LYS A 150 8.23 -22.95 12.12
N GLU A 151 8.44 -23.57 10.97
CA GLU A 151 9.27 -24.77 10.82
C GLU A 151 10.71 -24.52 11.26
N VAL A 152 11.32 -23.42 10.81
CA VAL A 152 12.68 -23.04 11.24
C VAL A 152 12.76 -22.83 12.76
N GLN A 153 11.75 -22.21 13.36
CA GLN A 153 11.69 -22.03 14.81
C GLN A 153 11.58 -23.37 15.55
N GLU A 154 10.72 -24.27 15.08
CA GLU A 154 10.53 -25.61 15.67
C GLU A 154 11.80 -26.46 15.54
N GLU A 155 12.46 -26.45 14.38
CA GLU A 155 13.73 -27.15 14.16
C GLU A 155 14.84 -26.59 15.04
N TYR A 156 14.93 -25.26 15.17
CA TYR A 156 15.91 -24.62 16.04
C TYR A 156 15.67 -24.99 17.52
N GLU A 157 14.42 -24.96 17.98
CA GLU A 157 14.06 -25.35 19.35
C GLU A 157 14.39 -26.82 19.61
N ALA A 158 14.05 -27.72 18.69
CA ALA A 158 14.37 -29.14 18.81
C ALA A 158 15.89 -29.38 18.86
N LEU A 159 16.67 -28.66 18.04
CA LEU A 159 18.12 -28.73 18.05
C LEU A 159 18.71 -28.24 19.38
N VAL A 160 18.24 -27.11 19.90
CA VAL A 160 18.69 -26.56 21.19
C VAL A 160 18.37 -27.53 22.33
N GLN A 161 17.17 -28.13 22.33
CA GLN A 161 16.79 -29.14 23.32
C GLN A 161 17.70 -30.38 23.23
N ALA A 162 17.95 -30.88 22.02
CA ALA A 162 18.84 -32.03 21.80
C ALA A 162 20.26 -31.74 22.30
N LEU A 163 20.82 -30.57 21.94
CA LEU A 163 22.13 -30.13 22.43
C LEU A 163 22.18 -30.09 23.95
N PHE A 164 21.15 -29.55 24.59
CA PHE A 164 21.08 -29.47 26.05
C PHE A 164 21.04 -30.87 26.70
N VAL A 165 20.24 -31.78 26.15
CA VAL A 165 20.17 -33.18 26.61
C VAL A 165 21.52 -33.87 26.45
N THR A 166 22.19 -33.72 25.31
CA THR A 166 23.52 -34.29 25.07
C THR A 166 24.57 -33.70 26.03
N CYS A 167 24.56 -32.38 26.26
CA CYS A 167 25.46 -31.74 27.22
C CYS A 167 25.25 -32.28 28.64
N LEU A 168 24.00 -32.45 29.07
CA LEU A 168 23.68 -33.05 30.36
C LEU A 168 24.16 -34.51 30.46
N HIS A 169 23.99 -35.28 29.39
CA HIS A 169 24.45 -36.67 29.32
C HIS A 169 25.97 -36.76 29.48
N ILE A 170 26.72 -35.97 28.70
CA ILE A 170 28.19 -35.92 28.77
C ILE A 170 28.63 -35.50 30.18
N LYS A 171 28.02 -34.46 30.75
CA LYS A 171 28.33 -34.03 32.11
C LYS A 171 28.12 -35.14 33.13
N ALA A 172 27.02 -35.90 33.01
CA ALA A 172 26.72 -37.01 33.92
C ALA A 172 27.72 -38.17 33.77
N GLN A 173 28.17 -38.48 32.55
CA GLN A 173 29.21 -39.49 32.31
C GLN A 173 30.55 -39.08 32.95
N LEU A 174 30.99 -37.84 32.73
CA LEU A 174 32.23 -37.32 33.32
C LEU A 174 32.19 -37.33 34.86
N LEU A 175 31.05 -36.99 35.46
CA LEU A 175 30.88 -37.07 36.91
C LEU A 175 31.00 -38.51 37.43
N LYS A 176 30.44 -39.49 36.72
CA LYS A 176 30.57 -40.91 37.07
C LYS A 176 32.02 -41.40 36.95
N GLU A 177 32.71 -41.03 35.89
CA GLU A 177 34.13 -41.38 35.70
C GLU A 177 35.02 -40.76 36.78
N LEU A 178 34.75 -39.50 37.15
CA LEU A 178 35.47 -38.84 38.23
C LEU A 178 35.25 -39.54 39.58
N ASP A 179 34.01 -39.91 39.90
CA ASP A 179 33.67 -40.65 41.12
C ASP A 179 34.35 -42.03 41.16
N HIS A 180 34.35 -42.75 40.03
CA HIS A 180 35.06 -44.03 39.92
C HIS A 180 36.57 -43.89 40.12
N ARG A 181 37.19 -42.85 39.54
CA ARG A 181 38.62 -42.56 39.76
C ARG A 181 38.92 -42.24 41.22
N VAL A 182 38.14 -41.36 41.83
CA VAL A 182 38.34 -40.95 43.23
C VAL A 182 38.20 -42.15 44.18
N THR A 183 37.22 -43.03 43.95
CA THR A 183 37.03 -44.26 44.74
C THR A 183 38.17 -45.26 44.55
N GLN A 184 38.66 -45.46 43.32
CA GLN A 184 39.86 -46.29 43.07
C GLN A 184 41.10 -45.72 43.75
N GLU A 185 41.35 -44.42 43.64
CA GLU A 185 42.49 -43.75 44.28
C GLU A 185 42.41 -43.84 45.82
N ALA A 186 41.20 -43.80 46.39
CA ALA A 186 40.98 -43.98 47.83
C ALA A 186 41.24 -45.44 48.26
N LEU A 187 40.74 -46.43 47.50
CA LEU A 187 40.99 -47.85 47.76
C LEU A 187 42.49 -48.17 47.69
N HIS A 188 43.18 -47.67 46.67
CA HIS A 188 44.61 -47.90 46.50
C HIS A 188 45.42 -47.30 47.67
N ARG A 189 45.06 -46.09 48.12
CA ARG A 189 45.64 -45.48 49.32
C ARG A 189 45.41 -46.34 50.57
N GLN A 190 44.19 -46.81 50.79
CA GLN A 190 43.85 -47.67 51.93
C GLN A 190 44.63 -48.99 51.93
N GLN A 191 44.80 -49.62 50.76
CA GLN A 191 45.62 -50.84 50.63
C GLN A 191 47.08 -50.58 51.00
N LEU A 192 47.64 -49.46 50.55
CA LEU A 192 49.01 -49.07 50.88
C LEU A 192 49.17 -48.85 52.39
N ASP A 193 48.18 -48.21 53.04
CA ASP A 193 48.21 -47.98 54.48
C ASP A 193 48.08 -49.29 55.27
N LEU A 194 47.22 -50.22 54.84
CA LEU A 194 47.13 -51.56 55.43
C LEU A 194 48.45 -52.33 55.30
N MET A 195 49.11 -52.28 54.14
CA MET A 195 50.42 -52.91 53.94
C MET A 195 51.50 -52.31 54.85
N LYS A 196 51.51 -50.98 55.02
CA LYS A 196 52.41 -50.30 55.96
C LYS A 196 52.15 -50.72 57.40
N ILE A 197 50.89 -50.82 57.81
CA ILE A 197 50.50 -51.26 59.16
C ILE A 197 50.99 -52.69 59.41
N ALA A 198 50.66 -53.64 58.53
CA ALA A 198 51.08 -55.04 58.68
C ALA A 198 52.61 -55.19 58.71
N SER A 199 53.32 -54.40 57.88
CA SER A 199 54.80 -54.37 57.93
C SER A 199 55.32 -53.84 59.26
N MET A 200 54.65 -52.84 59.86
CA MET A 200 55.03 -52.25 61.13
C MET A 200 54.69 -53.17 62.32
N GLU A 201 53.58 -53.90 62.26
CA GLU A 201 53.20 -54.94 63.23
C GLU A 201 54.23 -56.08 63.25
N LYS A 202 54.66 -56.57 62.08
CA LYS A 202 55.73 -57.57 62.00
C LYS A 202 57.05 -57.07 62.60
N LEU A 203 57.42 -55.82 62.33
CA LEU A 203 58.62 -55.22 62.91
C LEU A 203 58.51 -55.10 64.43
N LEU A 204 57.33 -54.78 64.96
CA LEU A 204 57.06 -54.75 66.39
C LEU A 204 57.20 -56.14 67.02
N GLU A 205 56.63 -57.18 66.40
CA GLU A 205 56.81 -58.57 66.86
C GLU A 205 58.29 -59.00 66.85
N ASP A 206 59.04 -58.67 65.80
CA ASP A 206 60.48 -58.96 65.71
C ASP A 206 61.27 -58.26 66.82
N VAL A 207 60.93 -56.99 67.14
CA VAL A 207 61.52 -56.22 68.25
C VAL A 207 61.18 -56.86 69.59
N GLU A 208 59.92 -57.29 69.79
CA GLU A 208 59.48 -57.95 71.02
C GLU A 208 60.20 -59.30 71.23
N GLN A 209 60.38 -60.09 70.17
CA GLN A 209 61.15 -61.34 70.22
C GLN A 209 62.63 -61.08 70.55
N GLN A 210 63.24 -60.05 69.95
CA GLN A 210 64.60 -59.65 70.29
C GLN A 210 64.71 -59.25 71.77
N GLU A 211 63.73 -58.52 72.29
CA GLU A 211 63.69 -58.13 73.70
C GLU A 211 63.61 -59.36 74.62
N GLN A 212 62.73 -60.32 74.32
CA GLN A 212 62.63 -61.58 75.08
C GLN A 212 63.94 -62.38 75.05
N HIS A 213 64.59 -62.47 73.88
CA HIS A 213 65.90 -63.15 73.75
C HIS A 213 67.00 -62.44 74.56
N LEU A 214 67.02 -61.10 74.53
CA LEU A 214 67.94 -60.30 75.35
C LEU A 214 67.70 -60.51 76.85
N GLN A 215 66.45 -60.63 77.29
CA GLN A 215 66.12 -60.96 78.68
C GLN A 215 66.66 -62.34 79.08
N LEU A 216 66.48 -63.37 78.24
CA LEU A 216 67.02 -64.72 78.49
C LEU A 216 68.54 -64.71 78.61
N LEU A 217 69.25 -64.12 77.64
CA LEU A 217 70.71 -63.97 77.68
C LEU A 217 71.17 -63.21 78.91
N THR A 218 70.44 -62.17 79.30
CA THR A 218 70.75 -61.39 80.51
C THR A 218 70.60 -62.24 81.77
N GLU A 219 69.55 -63.08 81.87
CA GLU A 219 69.37 -64.01 82.98
C GLU A 219 70.41 -65.14 83.00
N GLU A 220 70.83 -65.65 81.84
CA GLU A 220 71.95 -66.58 81.70
C GLU A 220 73.27 -65.94 82.13
N ALA A 221 73.54 -64.71 81.70
CA ALA A 221 74.71 -63.95 82.12
C ALA A 221 74.72 -63.69 83.63
N LYS A 222 73.57 -63.35 84.23
CA LYS A 222 73.40 -63.26 85.70
C LYS A 222 73.67 -64.59 86.38
N ARG A 223 73.17 -65.71 85.85
CA ARG A 223 73.42 -67.06 86.37
C ARG A 223 74.89 -67.44 86.26
N ALA A 224 75.54 -67.22 85.12
CA ALA A 224 76.95 -67.44 84.91
C ALA A 224 77.82 -66.56 85.83
N SER A 225 77.44 -65.30 86.03
CA SER A 225 78.08 -64.39 86.99
C SER A 225 77.97 -64.91 88.42
N LYS A 226 76.78 -65.38 88.85
CA LYS A 226 76.59 -66.03 90.17
C LYS A 226 77.43 -67.30 90.31
N LEU A 227 77.48 -68.14 89.28
CA LEU A 227 78.29 -69.36 89.27
C LEU A 227 79.80 -69.02 89.34
N GLY A 228 80.22 -67.99 88.61
CA GLY A 228 81.57 -67.43 88.68
C GLY A 228 81.90 -66.88 90.06
N GLN A 229 80.97 -66.16 90.71
CA GLN A 229 81.13 -65.73 92.10
C GLN A 229 81.21 -66.92 93.08
N LEU A 230 80.44 -67.99 92.88
CA LEU A 230 80.50 -69.21 93.69
C LEU A 230 81.81 -69.96 93.48
N GLN A 231 82.31 -70.08 92.26
CA GLN A 231 83.63 -70.63 91.98
C GLN A 231 84.74 -69.75 92.56
N GLN A 232 84.63 -68.42 92.47
CA GLN A 232 85.61 -67.52 93.08
C GLN A 232 85.58 -67.57 94.60
N LYS A 233 84.40 -67.75 95.23
CA LYS A 233 84.27 -68.06 96.67
C LYS A 233 84.86 -69.44 97.01
N LYS A 234 84.70 -70.44 96.15
CA LYS A 234 85.30 -71.78 96.31
C LYS A 234 86.83 -71.71 96.24
N ILE A 235 87.37 -71.02 95.24
CA ILE A 235 88.81 -70.76 95.09
C ILE A 235 89.33 -69.95 96.28
N GLN A 236 88.61 -68.93 96.78
CA GLN A 236 88.97 -68.20 98.01
C GLN A 236 88.77 -68.99 99.32
N GLY A 237 88.04 -70.12 99.28
CA GLY A 237 87.92 -71.06 100.38
C GLY A 237 89.04 -72.10 100.36
N GLU A 238 89.41 -72.58 99.17
CA GLU A 238 90.54 -73.47 98.91
C GLU A 238 91.88 -72.78 99.16
N LEU A 239 91.98 -71.46 98.90
CA LEU A 239 93.15 -70.62 99.24
C LEU A 239 93.23 -70.23 100.74
N ARG A 240 92.31 -70.73 101.57
CA ARG A 240 92.34 -70.53 103.04
C ARG A 240 92.67 -71.82 103.80
N GLN A 241 92.95 -72.91 103.08
CA GLN A 241 93.45 -74.17 103.64
C GLN A 241 94.86 -74.55 103.14
N TRP A 242 95.55 -73.63 102.46
CA TRP A 242 96.99 -73.61 102.22
C TRP A 242 97.49 -72.15 102.25
#